data_AF-A0A351J262-F1
#
_entry.id   AF-A0A351J262-F1
#
_cell.length_a   1.000
_cell.length_b   1.000
_cell.length_c   1.000
_cell.angle_alpha   90.00
_cell.angle_beta   90.00
_cell.angle_gamma   90.00
#
_symmetry.space_group_name_H-M   'P 1'
#
loop_
_entity.id
_entity.type
_entity.pdbx_description
1 polymer ?
#
loop_
_entity_poly.entity_id
_entity_poly.type
_entity_poly.pdbx_seq_one_letter_code
_entity_poly.pdbx_strand_id
1 'polypeptide(L)'
;INLHHNLFSNCSRLVSANGDKTQITFEHNMDCGNITNSYFLMNPTNTYDTEYTKARLGIDQCIIRNNTFLSPIALADMKSLAKEMIIEHNLFAYSEEVYRFNPLKINSVTASIYDGRINMQQNVFDILSPQVFSR
;
A
#
# COMPACT_ATOMS: atom_id res chain seq x y z
N ILE A 1 -12.30 -6.98 -1.24
CA ILE A 1 -12.76 -5.59 -0.99
C ILE A 1 -12.35 -4.77 -2.21
N ASN A 2 -13.28 -4.11 -2.87
CA ASN A 2 -12.98 -3.21 -3.98
C ASN A 2 -13.39 -1.78 -3.59
N LEU A 3 -12.46 -0.84 -3.67
CA LEU A 3 -12.63 0.57 -3.32
C LEU A 3 -12.20 1.42 -4.51
N HIS A 4 -13.17 2.11 -5.12
CA HIS A 4 -12.89 2.92 -6.31
C HIS A 4 -13.69 4.21 -6.41
N HIS A 5 -13.13 5.21 -7.09
CA HIS A 5 -13.78 6.50 -7.37
C HIS A 5 -14.17 7.29 -6.11
N ASN A 6 -13.35 7.21 -5.06
CA ASN A 6 -13.59 7.94 -3.82
C ASN A 6 -12.66 9.13 -3.66
N LEU A 7 -13.17 10.13 -2.95
CA LEU A 7 -12.40 11.23 -2.37
C LEU A 7 -12.31 11.04 -0.86
N PHE A 8 -11.10 10.89 -0.32
CA PHE A 8 -10.89 10.67 1.12
C PHE A 8 -10.25 11.89 1.76
N SER A 9 -10.79 12.36 2.88
CA SER A 9 -10.18 13.43 3.67
C SER A 9 -10.47 13.18 5.15
N ASN A 10 -9.51 13.54 6.01
CA ASN A 10 -9.64 13.43 7.46
C ASN A 10 -9.91 11.98 7.95
N CYS A 11 -9.30 10.99 7.30
CA CYS A 11 -9.40 9.58 7.69
C CYS A 11 -8.20 9.16 8.55
N SER A 12 -8.39 8.39 9.61
CA SER A 12 -7.25 7.86 10.39
C SER A 12 -6.50 6.74 9.65
N ARG A 13 -7.20 6.03 8.76
CA ARG A 13 -6.72 4.92 7.91
C ARG A 13 -7.75 4.66 6.82
N LEU A 14 -7.32 4.24 5.62
CA LEU A 14 -8.26 3.88 4.54
C LEU A 14 -8.64 2.41 4.59
N VAL A 15 -7.67 1.53 4.81
CA VAL A 15 -7.91 0.08 4.83
C VAL A 15 -7.15 -0.58 5.96
N SER A 16 -7.85 -1.42 6.72
CA SER A 16 -7.24 -2.41 7.61
C SER A 16 -7.75 -3.78 7.21
N ALA A 17 -6.83 -4.70 6.93
CA ALA A 17 -7.18 -6.02 6.41
C ALA A 17 -6.42 -7.13 7.11
N ASN A 18 -7.07 -8.29 7.18
CA ASN A 18 -6.59 -9.55 7.74
C ASN A 18 -7.23 -10.71 6.97
N GLY A 19 -6.62 -11.90 7.05
CA GLY A 19 -7.15 -13.14 6.45
C GLY A 19 -6.42 -13.55 5.17
N ASP A 20 -6.05 -14.82 5.08
CA ASP A 20 -5.21 -15.42 4.03
C ASP A 20 -5.89 -15.59 2.66
N LYS A 21 -7.18 -15.28 2.58
CA LYS A 21 -8.00 -15.22 1.36
C LYS A 21 -8.47 -13.80 1.05
N THR A 22 -8.07 -12.82 1.84
CA THR A 22 -8.51 -11.44 1.66
C THR A 22 -7.77 -10.82 0.47
N GLN A 23 -8.54 -10.30 -0.48
CA GLN A 23 -8.04 -9.54 -1.61
C GLN A 23 -8.57 -8.11 -1.54
N ILE A 24 -7.70 -7.15 -1.79
CA ILE A 24 -8.01 -5.71 -1.74
C ILE A 24 -7.63 -5.11 -3.08
N THR A 25 -8.56 -4.42 -3.71
CA THR A 25 -8.31 -3.58 -4.87
C THR A 25 -8.69 -2.15 -4.51
N PHE A 26 -7.72 -1.24 -4.57
CA PHE A 26 -7.88 0.17 -4.28
C PHE A 26 -7.46 0.95 -5.54
N GLU A 27 -8.45 1.45 -6.28
CA GLU A 27 -8.20 2.04 -7.60
C GLU A 27 -8.99 3.31 -7.92
N HIS A 28 -8.41 4.23 -8.70
CA HIS A 28 -9.09 5.47 -9.12
C HIS A 28 -9.58 6.32 -7.94
N ASN A 29 -8.85 6.31 -6.82
CA ASN A 29 -9.17 7.14 -5.66
C ASN A 29 -8.21 8.34 -5.55
N MET A 30 -8.67 9.35 -4.81
CA MET A 30 -7.87 10.52 -4.45
C MET A 30 -7.96 10.74 -2.94
N ASP A 31 -6.84 10.93 -2.26
CA ASP A 31 -6.85 11.55 -0.93
C ASP A 31 -6.69 13.07 -1.05
N CYS A 32 -7.33 13.78 -0.13
CA CYS A 32 -7.33 15.23 -0.02
C CYS A 32 -6.92 15.64 1.40
N GLY A 33 -5.86 15.04 1.94
CA GLY A 33 -5.24 15.46 3.19
C GLY A 33 -5.83 14.84 4.47
N ASN A 34 -5.12 15.10 5.57
CA ASN A 34 -5.51 14.77 6.95
C ASN A 34 -5.61 13.27 7.27
N ILE A 35 -4.67 12.46 6.77
CA ILE A 35 -4.46 11.10 7.27
C ILE A 35 -3.34 11.11 8.31
N THR A 36 -3.60 10.54 9.49
CA THR A 36 -2.68 10.60 10.65
C THR A 36 -1.85 9.33 10.85
N ASN A 37 -2.17 8.24 10.14
CA ASN A 37 -1.38 7.00 10.13
C ASN A 37 -1.02 6.60 8.69
N SER A 38 -0.72 5.32 8.46
CA SER A 38 -0.58 4.75 7.12
C SER A 38 -1.93 4.59 6.41
N TYR A 39 -1.93 4.67 5.07
CA TYR A 39 -3.15 4.40 4.28
C TYR A 39 -3.66 2.98 4.51
N PHE A 40 -2.73 2.01 4.49
CA PHE A 40 -3.02 0.59 4.64
C PHE A 40 -2.42 0.01 5.92
N LEU A 41 -3.13 -0.90 6.56
CA LEU A 41 -2.65 -1.75 7.65
C LEU A 41 -2.88 -3.23 7.29
N MET A 42 -1.78 -3.97 7.15
CA MET A 42 -1.80 -5.39 6.83
C MET A 42 -1.56 -6.22 8.09
N ASN A 43 -2.64 -6.75 8.67
CA ASN A 43 -2.60 -7.51 9.92
C ASN A 43 -2.29 -8.99 9.66
N PRO A 44 -1.57 -9.64 10.60
CA PRO A 44 -1.23 -11.06 10.49
C PRO A 44 -2.45 -11.96 10.67
N THR A 45 -2.37 -13.14 10.07
CA THR A 45 -3.15 -14.30 10.44
C THR A 45 -2.47 -15.08 11.56
N ASN A 46 -3.13 -16.12 12.06
CA ASN A 46 -2.58 -17.01 13.09
C ASN A 46 -1.57 -18.03 12.54
N THR A 47 -1.42 -18.13 11.21
CA THR A 47 -0.55 -19.08 10.54
C THR A 47 0.74 -18.39 10.06
N TYR A 48 1.70 -19.21 9.64
CA TYR A 48 2.99 -18.76 9.11
C TYR A 48 2.99 -18.85 7.59
N ASP A 49 3.80 -17.99 6.99
CA ASP A 49 4.05 -18.04 5.56
C ASP A 49 4.79 -19.33 5.17
N THR A 50 4.52 -19.90 3.99
CA THR A 50 5.14 -21.15 3.55
C THR A 50 6.56 -20.98 3.02
N GLU A 51 6.89 -19.81 2.48
CA GLU A 51 8.19 -19.48 1.92
C GLU A 51 9.06 -18.78 2.99
N TYR A 52 8.46 -17.85 3.74
CA TYR A 52 9.11 -17.11 4.82
C TYR A 52 8.61 -17.61 6.18
N THR A 53 8.98 -18.83 6.56
CA THR A 53 8.35 -19.61 7.66
C THR A 53 8.34 -19.00 9.06
N LYS A 54 9.11 -17.92 9.30
CA LYS A 54 9.07 -17.14 10.55
C LYS A 54 8.25 -15.85 10.45
N ALA A 55 7.86 -15.46 9.24
CA ALA A 55 6.91 -14.39 8.99
C ALA A 55 5.48 -14.89 9.16
N ARG A 56 4.62 -14.04 9.72
CA ARG A 56 3.18 -14.32 9.77
C ARG A 56 2.59 -14.17 8.37
N LEU A 57 1.73 -15.12 8.00
CA LEU A 57 0.99 -15.06 6.74
C LEU A 57 0.03 -13.86 6.80
N GLY A 58 0.05 -13.04 5.75
CA GLY A 58 -0.81 -11.88 5.61
C GLY A 58 -2.02 -12.16 4.73
N ILE A 59 -2.45 -11.12 4.03
CA ILE A 59 -3.53 -11.19 3.04
C ILE A 59 -3.07 -11.86 1.75
N ASP A 60 -4.04 -12.28 0.92
CA ASP A 60 -3.77 -12.91 -0.36
C ASP A 60 -3.20 -11.89 -1.35
N GLN A 61 -3.92 -10.78 -1.57
CA GLN A 61 -3.55 -9.78 -2.56
C GLN A 61 -3.90 -8.36 -2.13
N CYS A 62 -3.01 -7.40 -2.44
CA CYS A 62 -3.31 -5.98 -2.36
C CYS A 62 -2.89 -5.27 -3.65
N ILE A 63 -3.88 -4.75 -4.38
CA ILE A 63 -3.68 -3.96 -5.59
C ILE A 63 -3.99 -2.50 -5.26
N ILE A 64 -3.01 -1.63 -5.48
CA ILE A 64 -3.12 -0.18 -5.33
C ILE A 64 -2.75 0.43 -6.68
N ARG A 65 -3.74 0.87 -7.45
CA ARG A 65 -3.48 1.36 -8.82
C ARG A 65 -4.27 2.59 -9.23
N ASN A 66 -3.72 3.42 -10.11
CA ASN A 66 -4.41 4.60 -10.65
C ASN A 66 -4.94 5.56 -9.56
N ASN A 67 -4.28 5.66 -8.41
CA ASN A 67 -4.68 6.57 -7.34
C ASN A 67 -3.83 7.83 -7.34
N THR A 68 -4.36 8.90 -6.74
CA THR A 68 -3.65 10.13 -6.44
C THR A 68 -3.49 10.27 -4.93
N PHE A 69 -2.24 10.24 -4.47
CA PHE A 69 -1.82 10.35 -3.08
C PHE A 69 -1.17 11.73 -2.81
N LEU A 70 -1.81 12.57 -2.01
CA LEU A 70 -1.51 13.97 -1.74
C LEU A 70 -1.09 14.22 -0.28
N SER A 71 -1.15 13.22 0.61
CA SER A 71 -0.72 13.35 2.02
C SER A 71 0.69 12.77 2.26
N PRO A 72 1.53 13.44 3.08
CA PRO A 72 2.89 12.98 3.37
C PRO A 72 2.93 11.90 4.45
N ILE A 73 2.40 10.72 4.14
CA ILE A 73 2.28 9.60 5.08
C ILE A 73 2.76 8.27 4.49
N ALA A 74 3.07 7.33 5.38
CA ALA A 74 3.46 5.98 4.99
C ALA A 74 2.38 5.29 4.17
N LEU A 75 2.79 4.57 3.12
CA LEU A 75 1.86 3.82 2.27
C LEU A 75 1.21 2.71 3.08
N ALA A 76 2.00 1.84 3.70
CA ALA A 76 1.47 0.70 4.44
C ALA A 76 2.25 0.41 5.73
N ASP A 77 1.52 0.07 6.79
CA ASP A 77 2.05 -0.61 7.97
C ASP A 77 1.87 -2.12 7.78
N MET A 78 2.99 -2.81 7.60
CA MET A 78 3.02 -4.25 7.31
C MET A 78 3.42 -5.04 8.55
N LYS A 79 2.44 -5.69 9.18
CA LYS A 79 2.66 -6.62 10.31
C LYS A 79 2.71 -8.08 9.87
N SER A 80 2.52 -8.32 8.57
CA SER A 80 2.50 -9.63 7.94
C SER A 80 2.84 -9.51 6.46
N LEU A 81 3.23 -10.62 5.85
CA LEU A 81 3.61 -10.65 4.45
C LEU A 81 2.40 -10.99 3.59
N ALA A 82 1.96 -10.06 2.74
CA ALA A 82 0.99 -10.36 1.69
C ALA A 82 1.60 -11.38 0.70
N LYS A 83 0.79 -12.26 0.12
CA LYS A 83 1.31 -13.14 -0.95
C LYS A 83 1.64 -12.34 -2.21
N GLU A 84 0.84 -11.31 -2.49
CA GLU A 84 1.09 -10.37 -3.58
C GLU A 84 0.67 -8.94 -3.21
N MET A 85 1.52 -7.98 -3.56
CA MET A 85 1.27 -6.55 -3.45
C MET A 85 1.67 -5.88 -4.77
N ILE A 86 0.69 -5.26 -5.42
CA ILE A 86 0.87 -4.54 -6.69
C ILE A 86 0.60 -3.07 -6.44
N ILE A 87 1.58 -2.22 -6.70
CA ILE A 87 1.52 -0.77 -6.55
C ILE A 87 1.92 -0.16 -7.89
N GLU A 88 0.94 0.26 -8.71
CA GLU A 88 1.23 0.71 -10.07
C GLU A 88 0.42 1.92 -10.51
N HIS A 89 0.98 2.73 -11.41
CA HIS A 89 0.26 3.86 -12.02
C HIS A 89 -0.31 4.87 -11.00
N ASN A 90 0.26 4.95 -9.80
CA ASN A 90 -0.15 5.93 -8.81
C ASN A 90 0.66 7.21 -8.93
N LEU A 91 0.02 8.30 -8.55
CA LEU A 91 0.63 9.61 -8.39
C LEU A 91 0.84 9.86 -6.91
N PHE A 92 2.07 10.18 -6.52
CA PHE A 92 2.48 10.47 -5.14
C PHE A 92 3.06 11.89 -5.07
N ALA A 93 2.43 12.77 -4.31
CA ALA A 93 2.79 14.19 -4.27
C ALA A 93 4.17 14.49 -3.65
N TYR A 94 4.71 13.56 -2.87
CA TYR A 94 5.98 13.70 -2.14
C TYR A 94 7.00 12.65 -2.60
N SER A 95 8.24 12.80 -2.14
CA SER A 95 9.31 11.83 -2.38
C SER A 95 8.94 10.42 -1.91
N GLU A 96 9.52 9.42 -2.56
CA GLU A 96 9.26 7.99 -2.27
C GLU A 96 9.54 7.64 -0.80
N GLU A 97 10.55 8.27 -0.19
CA GLU A 97 10.90 8.07 1.22
C GLU A 97 9.80 8.44 2.21
N VAL A 98 8.79 9.21 1.80
CA VAL A 98 7.61 9.53 2.61
C VAL A 98 6.62 8.37 2.58
N TYR A 99 6.41 7.76 1.42
CA TYR A 99 5.44 6.68 1.17
C TYR A 99 6.00 5.30 1.54
N ARG A 100 6.63 5.22 2.71
CA ARG A 100 7.27 3.99 3.20
C ARG A 100 6.24 2.86 3.31
N PHE A 101 6.61 1.69 2.80
CA PHE A 101 6.09 0.40 3.23
C PHE A 101 7.32 -0.50 3.39
N ASN A 102 7.60 -0.95 4.62
CA ASN A 102 8.84 -1.67 4.90
C ASN A 102 8.53 -3.12 5.27
N PRO A 103 8.40 -4.01 4.27
CA PRO A 103 8.16 -5.44 4.49
C PRO A 103 9.37 -6.14 5.14
N LEU A 104 10.59 -5.59 5.03
CA LEU A 104 11.81 -6.14 5.66
C LEU A 104 11.83 -5.95 7.19
N LYS A 105 10.93 -5.16 7.76
CA LYS A 105 10.71 -5.13 9.22
C LYS A 105 10.09 -6.42 9.76
N ILE A 106 9.55 -7.27 8.89
CA ILE A 106 8.96 -8.55 9.28
C ILE A 106 10.09 -9.57 9.45
N ASN A 107 10.10 -10.25 10.60
CA ASN A 107 11.16 -11.19 10.96
C ASN A 107 11.37 -12.25 9.88
N SER A 108 12.64 -12.43 9.48
CA SER A 108 13.10 -13.43 8.50
C SER A 108 12.54 -13.27 7.09
N VAL A 109 12.05 -12.08 6.76
CA VAL A 109 11.82 -11.67 5.38
C VAL A 109 13.15 -11.15 4.80
N THR A 110 13.52 -11.66 3.63
CA THR A 110 14.72 -11.27 2.88
C THR A 110 14.34 -10.43 1.66
N ALA A 111 15.31 -9.76 1.04
CA ALA A 111 15.08 -8.93 -0.16
C ALA A 111 14.43 -9.69 -1.34
N SER A 112 14.51 -11.02 -1.38
CA SER A 112 13.84 -11.88 -2.37
C SER A 112 12.32 -11.67 -2.49
N ILE A 113 11.65 -11.06 -1.49
CA ILE A 113 10.23 -10.71 -1.63
C ILE A 113 9.97 -9.74 -2.78
N TYR A 114 10.95 -8.91 -3.14
CA TYR A 114 10.83 -7.95 -4.22
C TYR A 114 10.89 -8.63 -5.59
N ASP A 115 11.32 -9.89 -5.65
CA ASP A 115 11.39 -10.66 -6.91
C ASP A 115 10.06 -11.35 -7.27
N GLY A 116 9.13 -11.50 -6.31
CA GLY A 116 7.93 -12.31 -6.54
C GLY A 116 6.67 -11.92 -5.77
N ARG A 117 6.75 -11.02 -4.78
CA ARG A 117 5.58 -10.64 -3.96
C ARG A 117 5.25 -9.17 -4.00
N ILE A 118 6.21 -8.33 -4.37
CA ILE A 118 6.01 -6.88 -4.46
C ILE A 118 6.33 -6.45 -5.88
N ASN A 119 5.31 -5.98 -6.58
CA ASN A 119 5.48 -5.30 -7.85
C ASN A 119 5.16 -3.82 -7.65
N MET A 120 6.18 -2.97 -7.82
CA MET A 120 6.03 -1.52 -7.73
C MET A 120 6.61 -0.88 -8.98
N GLN A 121 5.73 -0.40 -9.87
CA GLN A 121 6.13 0.05 -11.19
C GLN A 121 5.27 1.20 -11.70
N GLN A 122 5.81 2.04 -12.59
CA GLN A 122 5.05 3.08 -13.29
C GLN A 122 4.34 4.08 -12.34
N ASN A 123 4.87 4.27 -11.13
CA ASN A 123 4.39 5.30 -10.21
C ASN A 123 5.19 6.59 -10.42
N VAL A 124 4.55 7.74 -10.15
CA VAL A 124 5.19 9.06 -10.18
C VAL A 124 5.30 9.57 -8.75
N PHE A 125 6.49 10.03 -8.36
CA PHE A 125 6.77 10.62 -7.06
C PHE A 125 7.19 12.08 -7.18
N ASP A 126 7.13 12.79 -6.06
CA ASP A 126 7.72 14.13 -5.89
C ASP A 126 7.20 15.17 -6.89
N ILE A 127 5.90 15.42 -6.87
CA ILE A 127 5.28 16.44 -7.73
C ILE A 127 5.56 17.83 -7.17
N LEU A 128 6.65 18.43 -7.67
CA LEU A 128 7.12 19.76 -7.24
C LEU A 128 6.24 20.93 -7.71
N SER A 129 5.45 20.75 -8.78
CA SER A 129 4.65 21.82 -9.38
C SER A 129 3.41 21.27 -10.08
N PRO A 130 2.34 20.92 -9.32
CA PRO A 130 1.11 20.45 -9.92
C PRO A 130 0.45 21.59 -10.72
N GLN A 131 0.11 21.32 -11.99
CA GLN A 131 -0.66 22.24 -12.83
C GLN A 131 -2.06 21.68 -13.07
N VAL A 132 -3.07 22.52 -12.89
CA VAL A 132 -4.45 22.18 -13.22
C VAL A 132 -4.75 22.67 -14.63
N PHE A 133 -4.93 21.75 -15.56
CA PHE A 133 -5.47 22.04 -16.88
C PHE A 133 -6.97 21.78 -16.86
N SER A 134 -7.76 22.85 -16.82
CA SER A 134 -9.20 22.78 -17.07
C SER A 134 -9.44 23.09 -18.55
N ARG A 135 -10.23 22.24 -19.23
CA ARG A 135 -10.73 22.50 -20.58
C ARG A 135 -12.17 22.98 -20.51
#